data_AF-A0AA37PDD1-F1
#
_entry.id   AF-A0AA37PDD1-F1
#
_cell.length_a   1.000
_cell.length_b   1.000
_cell.length_c   1.000
_cell.angle_alpha   90.00
_cell.angle_beta   90.00
_cell.angle_gamma   90.00
#
_symmetry.space_group_name_H-M   'P 1'
#
loop_
_entity.id
_entity.type
_entity.pdbx_description
1 polymer ?
#
loop_
_entity_poly.entity_id
_entity_poly.type
_entity_poly.pdbx_seq_one_letter_code
_entity_poly.pdbx_strand_id
1 'polypeptide(L)'
;MPNPSKDAPIAMVGAVLVGGTTGIAFILVMLFCAVDIDVLLTSATESPLTEMILQATQSKAAATVLSVAVAVCFLNGATGCVTSGSRLVWSMARDNGTPFSN
;
A
#
# COMPACT_ATOMS: atom_id res chain seq x y z
N MET A 1 24.95 -1.02 -5.59
CA MET A 1 25.14 -1.88 -4.40
C MET A 1 26.56 -2.41 -4.43
N PRO A 2 27.50 -1.82 -3.66
CA PRO A 2 28.87 -2.29 -3.57
C PRO A 2 29.00 -3.66 -2.85
N ASN A 3 28.12 -3.98 -1.90
CA ASN A 3 28.11 -5.25 -1.17
C ASN A 3 26.69 -5.87 -1.12
N PRO A 4 26.23 -6.52 -2.20
CA PRO A 4 24.84 -6.98 -2.34
C PRO A 4 24.38 -7.95 -1.24
N SER A 5 25.28 -8.80 -0.72
CA SER A 5 24.95 -9.78 0.32
C SER A 5 24.61 -9.16 1.69
N LYS A 6 25.01 -7.91 1.96
CA LYS A 6 24.70 -7.18 3.19
C LYS A 6 23.70 -6.05 2.96
N ASP A 7 23.82 -5.33 1.85
CA ASP A 7 22.99 -4.17 1.57
C ASP A 7 21.53 -4.56 1.30
N ALA A 8 21.30 -5.69 0.59
CA ALA A 8 19.96 -6.16 0.26
C ALA A 8 19.10 -6.55 1.49
N PRO A 9 19.58 -7.38 2.45
CA PRO A 9 18.78 -7.72 3.63
C PRO A 9 18.53 -6.51 4.53
N ILE A 10 19.50 -5.61 4.68
CA ILE A 10 19.33 -4.37 5.47
C ILE A 10 18.26 -3.49 4.83
N ALA A 11 18.28 -3.32 3.51
CA ALA A 11 17.27 -2.55 2.79
C ALA A 11 15.87 -3.16 2.92
N MET A 12 15.74 -4.49 2.84
CA MET A 12 14.45 -5.18 3.03
C MET A 12 13.88 -4.94 4.43
N VAL A 13 14.68 -5.14 5.47
CA VAL A 13 14.24 -4.93 6.86
C VAL A 13 13.91 -3.44 7.10
N GLY A 14 14.72 -2.53 6.57
CA GLY A 14 14.47 -1.09 6.65
C GLY A 14 13.14 -0.69 6.01
N ALA A 15 12.84 -1.22 4.82
CA ALA A 15 11.57 -0.96 4.14
C ALA A 15 10.37 -1.46 4.95
N VAL A 16 10.46 -2.66 5.54
CA VAL A 16 9.39 -3.22 6.40
C VAL A 16 9.20 -2.40 7.66
N LEU A 17 10.29 -1.96 8.31
CA LEU A 17 10.21 -1.13 9.52
C LEU A 17 9.56 0.22 9.24
N VAL A 18 9.99 0.90 8.16
CA VAL A 18 9.41 2.19 7.77
C VAL A 18 7.95 2.03 7.38
N GLY A 19 7.61 1.05 6.53
CA GLY A 19 6.23 0.77 6.13
C GLY A 19 5.33 0.37 7.30
N GLY A 20 5.83 -0.48 8.20
CA GLY A 20 5.10 -0.92 9.39
C GLY A 20 4.83 0.22 10.38
N THR A 21 5.84 1.02 10.70
CA THR A 21 5.69 2.15 11.64
C THR A 21 4.77 3.23 11.08
N THR A 22 4.92 3.60 9.81
CA THR A 22 4.03 4.58 9.15
C THR A 22 2.60 4.06 9.02
N GLY A 23 2.42 2.78 8.69
CA GLY A 23 1.10 2.15 8.65
C GLY A 23 0.41 2.10 10.01
N ILE A 24 1.14 1.74 11.07
CA ILE A 24 0.59 1.72 12.45
C ILE A 24 0.18 3.13 12.88
N ALA A 25 1.04 4.13 12.64
CA ALA A 25 0.72 5.52 12.96
C ALA A 25 -0.52 6.01 12.20
N PHE A 26 -0.63 5.68 10.91
CA PHE A 26 -1.79 6.03 10.09
C PHE A 26 -3.09 5.41 10.61
N ILE A 27 -3.07 4.12 10.95
CA ILE A 27 -4.25 3.41 11.50
C ILE A 27 -4.66 4.01 12.85
N LEU A 28 -3.70 4.34 13.72
CA LEU A 28 -4.00 4.97 15.02
C LEU A 28 -4.66 6.34 14.84
N VAL A 29 -4.13 7.19 13.96
CA VAL A 29 -4.73 8.50 13.67
C VAL A 29 -6.15 8.33 13.14
N MET A 30 -6.36 7.41 12.20
CA MET A 30 -7.68 7.12 11.66
C MET A 30 -8.66 6.61 12.72
N LEU A 31 -8.22 5.75 13.64
CA LEU A 31 -9.05 5.22 14.71
C LEU A 31 -9.53 6.30 15.68
N PHE A 32 -8.68 7.28 16.01
CA PHE A 32 -9.05 8.38 16.90
C PHE A 32 -9.83 9.51 16.20
N CYS A 33 -9.73 9.62 14.88
CA CYS A 33 -10.46 10.63 14.10
C CYS A 33 -11.80 10.16 13.53
N ALA A 34 -12.03 8.85 13.40
CA ALA A 34 -13.30 8.31 12.92
C ALA A 34 -14.36 8.33 14.04
N VAL A 35 -15.38 9.18 13.88
CA VAL A 35 -16.43 9.41 14.91
C VAL A 35 -17.77 8.77 14.55
N ASP A 36 -18.09 8.56 13.26
CA ASP A 36 -19.35 7.93 12.85
C ASP A 36 -19.14 6.78 11.85
N ILE A 37 -19.22 5.55 12.36
CA ILE A 37 -19.15 4.31 11.56
C ILE A 37 -20.41 4.13 10.69
N ASP A 38 -21.56 4.66 11.13
CA ASP A 38 -22.83 4.57 10.39
C ASP A 38 -22.79 5.38 9.08
N VAL A 39 -22.07 6.50 9.06
CA VAL A 39 -21.87 7.30 7.85
C VAL A 39 -20.94 6.58 6.86
N LEU A 40 -19.91 5.89 7.35
CA LEU A 40 -19.01 5.09 6.51
C LEU A 40 -19.70 3.94 5.76
N LEU A 41 -20.74 3.35 6.36
CA LEU A 41 -21.50 2.23 5.78
C LEU A 41 -22.63 2.70 4.84
N THR A 42 -23.07 3.94 4.98
CA THR A 42 -24.22 4.49 4.24
C THR A 42 -23.79 5.49 3.14
N SER A 43 -22.55 5.98 3.19
CA SER A 43 -22.05 7.00 2.25
C SER A 43 -21.91 6.49 0.82
N ALA A 44 -22.35 7.33 -0.13
CA ALA A 44 -22.43 7.08 -1.57
C ALA A 44 -21.08 6.97 -2.32
N THR A 45 -19.95 7.05 -1.61
CA THR A 45 -18.61 7.18 -2.22
C THR A 45 -17.98 5.83 -2.60
N GLU A 46 -18.63 4.69 -2.31
CA GLU A 46 -18.19 3.31 -2.63
C GLU A 46 -16.81 2.92 -2.06
N SER A 47 -16.10 3.85 -1.40
CA SER A 47 -14.76 3.71 -0.86
C SER A 47 -14.72 4.26 0.58
N PRO A 48 -14.78 3.39 1.61
CA PRO A 48 -14.83 3.81 3.02
C PRO A 48 -13.59 4.59 3.47
N LEU A 49 -12.47 4.46 2.76
CA LEU A 49 -11.22 5.14 3.06
C LEU A 49 -11.30 6.66 2.78
N THR A 50 -11.96 7.06 1.68
CA THR A 50 -12.13 8.46 1.28
C THR A 50 -13.07 9.20 2.25
N GLU A 51 -14.13 8.54 2.69
CA GLU A 51 -15.08 9.09 3.67
C GLU A 51 -14.43 9.27 5.05
N MET A 52 -13.59 8.32 5.47
CA MET A 52 -12.83 8.43 6.72
C MET A 52 -11.85 9.60 6.70
N ILE A 53 -11.14 9.80 5.59
CA ILE A 53 -10.26 10.96 5.38
C ILE A 53 -11.08 12.26 5.43
N LEU A 54 -12.27 12.29 4.83
CA LEU A 54 -13.14 13.45 4.81
C LEU A 54 -13.66 13.80 6.21
N GLN A 55 -14.04 12.80 7.00
CA GLN A 55 -14.47 12.98 8.38
C GLN A 55 -13.32 13.46 9.28
N ALA A 56 -12.10 12.94 9.10
CA ALA A 56 -10.92 13.37 9.83
C ALA A 56 -10.48 14.80 9.48
N THR A 57 -10.62 15.20 8.21
CA THR A 57 -10.08 16.47 7.70
C THR A 57 -11.11 17.62 7.75
N GLN A 58 -12.41 17.32 7.83
CA GLN A 58 -13.53 18.29 7.82
C GLN A 58 -13.54 19.24 6.60
N SER A 59 -12.72 18.99 5.59
CA SER A 59 -12.55 19.82 4.40
C SER A 59 -12.48 18.96 3.14
N LYS A 60 -13.38 19.24 2.19
CA LYS A 60 -13.51 18.50 0.93
C LYS A 60 -12.25 18.61 0.06
N ALA A 61 -11.62 19.78 0.01
CA ALA A 61 -10.43 20.01 -0.82
C ALA A 61 -9.20 19.24 -0.30
N ALA A 62 -9.02 19.18 1.02
CA ALA A 62 -7.91 18.44 1.60
C ALA A 62 -8.15 16.92 1.55
N ALA A 63 -9.41 16.48 1.68
CA ALA A 63 -9.76 15.07 1.55
C ALA A 63 -9.51 14.51 0.14
N THR A 64 -9.83 15.27 -0.91
CA THR A 64 -9.57 14.84 -2.29
C THR A 64 -8.08 14.75 -2.60
N VAL A 65 -7.29 15.75 -2.18
CA VAL A 65 -5.83 15.75 -2.40
C VAL A 65 -5.15 14.58 -1.68
N LEU A 66 -5.52 14.31 -0.43
CA LEU A 66 -4.98 13.18 0.33
C LEU A 66 -5.37 11.83 -0.29
N SER A 67 -6.62 11.70 -0.75
CA SER A 67 -7.10 10.48 -1.40
C SER A 67 -6.37 10.20 -2.71
N VAL A 68 -6.13 11.23 -3.53
CA VAL A 68 -5.34 11.11 -4.77
C VAL A 68 -3.89 10.74 -4.45
N ALA A 69 -3.28 11.34 -3.43
CA ALA A 69 -1.91 11.01 -3.03
C ALA A 69 -1.79 9.53 -2.63
N VAL A 70 -2.73 9.02 -1.83
CA VAL A 70 -2.78 7.60 -1.45
C VAL A 70 -2.97 6.70 -2.68
N ALA A 71 -3.86 7.07 -3.62
CA ALA A 71 -4.07 6.31 -4.85
C ALA A 71 -2.78 6.18 -5.69
N VAL A 72 -2.01 7.27 -5.82
CA VAL A 72 -0.72 7.26 -6.52
C VAL A 72 0.29 6.34 -5.82
N CYS A 73 0.34 6.33 -4.49
CA CYS A 73 1.18 5.40 -3.73
C CYS A 73 0.79 3.94 -3.99
N PHE A 74 -0.52 3.63 -4.01
CA PHE A 74 -1.01 2.29 -4.33
C PHE A 74 -0.62 1.83 -5.73
N LEU A 75 -0.74 2.70 -6.73
CA LEU A 75 -0.36 2.39 -8.12
C LEU A 75 1.15 2.07 -8.23
N ASN A 76 1.99 2.87 -7.58
CA ASN A 76 3.43 2.64 -7.55
C ASN A 76 3.79 1.31 -6.85
N GLY A 77 3.18 1.04 -5.70
CA GLY A 77 3.38 -0.20 -4.96
C GLY A 77 2.93 -1.42 -5.76
N ALA A 78 1.75 -1.38 -6.35
CA ALA A 78 1.21 -2.45 -7.18
C ALA A 78 2.12 -2.73 -8.40
N THR A 79 2.58 -1.68 -9.09
CA THR A 79 3.50 -1.83 -10.22
C THR A 79 4.82 -2.47 -9.80
N GLY A 80 5.35 -2.10 -8.63
CA GLY A 80 6.57 -2.70 -8.07
C GLY A 80 6.41 -4.19 -7.74
N CYS A 81 5.28 -4.56 -7.12
CA CYS A 81 4.94 -5.95 -6.81
C CYS A 81 4.76 -6.79 -8.07
N VAL A 82 3.99 -6.30 -9.05
CA VAL A 82 3.76 -6.99 -10.33
C VAL A 82 5.08 -7.18 -11.07
N THR A 83 5.90 -6.14 -11.19
CA THR A 83 7.20 -6.22 -11.88
C THR A 83 8.13 -7.22 -11.22
N SER A 84 8.19 -7.22 -9.88
CA SER A 84 9.03 -8.16 -9.12
C SER A 84 8.52 -9.59 -9.27
N GLY A 85 7.19 -9.79 -9.14
CA GLY A 85 6.54 -11.09 -9.33
C GLY A 85 6.76 -11.65 -10.73
N SER A 86 6.61 -10.85 -11.78
CA SER A 86 6.86 -11.27 -13.17
C SER A 86 8.30 -11.76 -13.38
N ARG A 87 9.30 -11.10 -12.77
CA ARG A 87 10.71 -11.53 -12.85
C ARG A 87 10.93 -12.88 -12.16
N LEU A 88 10.30 -13.09 -11.00
CA LEU A 88 10.35 -14.36 -10.28
C LEU A 88 9.70 -15.48 -11.10
N VAL A 89 8.50 -15.24 -11.62
CA VAL A 89 7.78 -16.20 -12.47
C VAL A 89 8.56 -16.55 -13.73
N TRP A 90 9.17 -15.56 -14.40
CA TRP A 90 10.01 -15.82 -15.59
C TRP A 90 11.24 -16.66 -15.26
N SER A 91 11.90 -16.42 -14.12
CA SER A 91 13.02 -17.27 -13.68
C SER A 91 12.58 -18.69 -13.35
N MET A 92 11.43 -18.87 -12.69
CA MET A 92 10.86 -20.19 -12.40
C MET A 92 10.46 -20.95 -13.66
N ALA A 93 9.93 -20.25 -14.67
CA ALA A 93 9.62 -20.86 -15.97
C ALA A 93 10.88 -21.38 -16.66
N ARG A 94 12.03 -20.72 -16.51
CA ARG A 94 13.31 -21.19 -17.05
C ARG A 94 13.80 -22.47 -16.37
N ASP A 95 13.43 -22.66 -15.11
CA ASP A 95 13.76 -23.84 -14.32
C ASP A 95 12.72 -24.98 -14.47
N ASN A 96 11.83 -24.91 -15.48
CA ASN A 96 10.70 -25.82 -15.69
C ASN A 96 9.74 -25.92 -14.49
N GLY A 97 9.70 -24.89 -13.65
CA GLY A 97 8.94 -24.85 -12.39
C GLY A 97 7.49 -24.39 -12.52
N THR A 98 7.02 -24.04 -13.72
CA THR A 98 5.66 -23.56 -13.96
C THR A 98 4.69 -24.70 -14.31
N PRO A 99 3.42 -24.65 -13.86
CA PRO A 99 2.42 -25.62 -14.30
C PRO A 99 2.27 -25.57 -15.83
N PHE A 100 2.24 -26.74 -16.48
CA PHE A 100 2.29 -26.94 -17.95
C PHE A 100 3.66 -26.80 -18.64
N SER A 101 4.78 -27.01 -17.93
CA SER A 101 6.15 -27.00 -18.49
C SER A 101 6.49 -28.15 -19.49
N ASN A 102 5.52 -28.94 -19.94
CA ASN A 102 5.74 -30.08 -20.87
C ASN A 102 5.33 -29.75 -22.29
#